data_AF-A0A0F5MPE3-F1
#
_entry.id   AF-A0A0F5MPE3-F1
#
_cell.length_a   1.000
_cell.length_b   1.000
_cell.length_c   1.000
_cell.angle_alpha   90.00
_cell.angle_beta   90.00
_cell.angle_gamma   90.00
#
_symmetry.space_group_name_H-M   'P 1'
#
loop_
_entity.id
_entity.type
_entity.pdbx_description
1 polymer ?
#
loop_
_entity_poly.entity_id
_entity_poly.type
_entity_poly.pdbx_seq_one_letter_code
_entity_poly.pdbx_strand_id
1 'polypeptide(L)'
;MDMVLKLADLADKRVKKCGAQYYTFAIFVIIHYPISYYYEISTPGLVTNLWVRLVPILLCCFLILKNYWPEKSKKFIPLFWYLTVTISIPFVAVFQLLKNNFSIEWLVNFNIGMIIVIFLLDWLSFLIVAFIGLILGIIIFYSTGNHFSPLPDHHFYSLSFFMLFYIFFCGVIFNRNKEVYMSYMQRIKDDLNMNLENLVKERTIELQKNKEELEHALSAKNEFLNNMSHEIRTPVTGFLGISEGLVSQRILRNSNMCKI
;
A
#
# COMPACT_ATOMS: atom_id res chain seq x y z
N MET A 1 -18.18 -18.63 9.25
CA MET A 1 -17.54 -17.96 8.10
C MET A 1 -17.58 -16.43 8.23
N ASP A 2 -18.71 -15.86 8.67
CA ASP A 2 -18.88 -14.40 8.80
C ASP A 2 -17.93 -13.70 9.80
N MET A 3 -17.60 -14.33 10.92
CA MET A 3 -16.68 -13.73 11.91
C MET A 3 -15.27 -13.52 11.34
N VAL A 4 -14.76 -14.50 10.60
CA VAL A 4 -13.41 -14.44 10.00
C VAL A 4 -13.35 -13.37 8.92
N LEU A 5 -14.42 -13.22 8.12
CA LEU A 5 -14.52 -12.17 7.11
C LEU A 5 -14.58 -10.77 7.73
N LYS A 6 -15.34 -10.60 8.82
CA LYS A 6 -15.37 -9.34 9.58
C LYS A 6 -14.00 -8.98 10.16
N LEU A 7 -13.27 -9.97 10.70
CA LEU A 7 -11.91 -9.78 11.21
C LEU A 7 -10.93 -9.41 10.10
N ALA A 8 -11.02 -10.04 8.93
CA ALA A 8 -10.20 -9.71 7.78
C ALA A 8 -10.44 -8.26 7.30
N ASP A 9 -11.70 -7.80 7.27
CA ASP A 9 -12.03 -6.41 6.91
C ASP A 9 -11.53 -5.40 7.96
N LEU A 10 -11.59 -5.74 9.26
CA LEU A 10 -11.02 -4.91 10.32
C LEU A 10 -9.50 -4.81 10.21
N ALA A 11 -8.82 -5.93 9.94
CA ALA A 11 -7.39 -5.98 9.73
C ALA A 11 -6.96 -5.16 8.49
N ASP A 12 -7.69 -5.28 7.38
CA ASP A 12 -7.43 -4.51 6.15
C ASP A 12 -7.58 -3.00 6.38
N LYS A 13 -8.64 -2.56 7.07
CA LYS A 13 -8.82 -1.14 7.43
C LYS A 13 -7.67 -0.59 8.26
N ARG A 14 -7.19 -1.35 9.24
CA ARG A 14 -6.07 -0.95 10.10
C ARG A 14 -4.76 -0.87 9.33
N VAL A 15 -4.47 -1.88 8.51
CA VAL A 15 -3.27 -1.90 7.65
C VAL A 15 -3.28 -0.73 6.67
N LYS A 16 -4.42 -0.40 6.06
CA LYS A 16 -4.55 0.76 5.16
C LYS A 16 -4.33 2.09 5.87
N LYS A 17 -4.78 2.21 7.13
CA LYS A 17 -4.63 3.43 7.94
C LYS A 17 -3.19 3.62 8.44
N CYS A 18 -2.57 2.55 8.94
CA CYS A 18 -1.28 2.63 9.65
C CYS A 18 -0.07 2.24 8.79
N GLY A 19 -0.30 1.59 7.64
CA GLY A 19 0.74 0.96 6.83
C GLY A 19 1.21 -0.37 7.43
N ALA A 20 1.50 -1.35 6.57
CA ALA A 20 2.14 -2.60 6.99
C ALA A 20 3.49 -2.77 6.28
N GLN A 21 4.55 -2.97 7.07
CA GLN A 21 5.92 -3.12 6.59
C GLN A 21 6.26 -4.60 6.35
N TYR A 22 5.52 -5.25 5.46
CA TYR A 22 5.61 -6.70 5.22
C TYR A 22 7.04 -7.18 4.91
N TYR A 23 7.70 -6.53 3.95
CA TYR A 23 9.03 -6.94 3.49
C TYR A 23 10.11 -6.70 4.53
N THR A 24 10.13 -5.49 5.12
CA THR A 24 11.12 -5.11 6.14
C THR A 24 11.09 -6.08 7.31
N PHE A 25 9.90 -6.42 7.79
CA PHE A 25 9.74 -7.38 8.87
C PHE A 25 10.13 -8.81 8.47
N ALA A 26 9.70 -9.27 7.30
CA ALA A 26 10.02 -10.62 6.86
C ALA A 26 11.54 -10.83 6.72
N ILE A 27 12.24 -9.85 6.11
CA ILE A 27 13.69 -9.87 5.99
C ILE A 27 14.35 -9.86 7.36
N PHE A 28 13.88 -9.00 8.28
CA PHE A 28 14.38 -8.96 9.66
C PHE A 28 14.29 -10.33 10.33
N VAL A 29 13.12 -10.98 10.28
CA VAL A 29 12.89 -12.31 10.90
C VAL A 29 13.77 -13.39 10.28
N ILE A 30 13.88 -13.41 8.94
CA ILE A 30 14.66 -14.42 8.21
C ILE A 30 16.16 -14.32 8.54
N ILE A 31 16.68 -13.11 8.78
CA ILE A 31 18.08 -12.89 9.14
C ILE A 31 18.32 -13.13 10.64
N HIS A 32 17.43 -12.61 11.49
CA HIS A 32 17.58 -12.62 12.95
C HIS A 32 17.55 -14.04 13.54
N TYR A 33 16.66 -14.91 13.06
CA TYR A 33 16.47 -16.23 13.67
C TYR A 33 17.63 -17.21 13.47
N PRO A 34 18.28 -17.29 12.30
CA PRO A 34 19.51 -18.07 12.13
C PRO A 34 20.66 -17.54 12.99
N ILE A 35 20.84 -16.22 13.05
CA ILE A 35 21.91 -15.59 13.85
C ILE A 35 21.73 -15.88 15.34
N SER A 36 20.52 -15.68 15.87
CA SER A 36 20.25 -15.99 17.28
C SER A 36 20.38 -17.49 17.59
N TYR A 37 20.14 -18.38 16.62
CA TYR A 37 20.28 -19.83 16.82
C TYR A 37 21.74 -20.22 16.96
N TYR A 38 22.58 -19.64 16.10
CA TYR A 38 24.02 -19.82 16.16
C TYR A 38 24.62 -19.26 17.46
N TYR A 39 24.12 -18.13 17.94
CA TYR A 39 24.55 -17.58 19.23
C TYR A 39 24.22 -18.51 20.41
N GLU A 40 22.98 -19.01 20.47
CA GLU A 40 22.55 -19.86 21.58
C GLU A 40 23.21 -21.23 21.59
N ILE A 41 23.43 -21.86 20.43
CA ILE A 41 24.14 -23.15 20.38
C ILE A 41 25.60 -23.01 20.82
N SER A 42 26.18 -21.81 20.67
CA SER A 42 27.53 -21.49 21.11
C SER A 42 27.62 -21.16 22.61
N THR A 43 26.49 -20.94 23.28
CA THR A 43 26.45 -20.49 24.68
C THR A 43 25.97 -21.62 25.59
N PRO A 44 26.83 -22.16 26.48
CA PRO A 44 26.45 -23.26 27.36
C PRO A 44 25.31 -22.86 28.32
N GLY A 45 24.34 -23.74 28.51
CA GLY A 45 23.25 -23.56 29.48
C GLY A 45 21.94 -23.00 28.91
N LEU A 46 21.91 -22.55 27.65
CA LEU A 46 20.69 -22.13 26.97
C LEU A 46 20.00 -23.31 26.27
N VAL A 47 18.71 -23.49 26.55
CA VAL A 47 17.89 -24.51 25.90
C VAL A 47 17.36 -23.96 24.59
N THR A 48 17.82 -24.54 23.49
CA THR A 48 17.43 -24.14 22.14
C THR A 48 16.29 -25.01 21.60
N ASN A 49 15.48 -24.42 20.72
CA ASN A 49 14.48 -25.15 19.95
C ASN A 49 14.57 -24.71 18.49
N LEU A 50 14.73 -25.66 17.58
CA LEU A 50 14.80 -25.37 16.15
C LEU A 50 13.42 -25.01 15.59
N TRP A 51 12.37 -25.73 16.02
CA TRP A 51 11.02 -25.58 15.47
C TRP A 51 10.41 -24.20 15.67
N VAL A 52 10.63 -23.59 16.83
CA VAL A 52 10.13 -22.24 17.14
C VAL A 52 10.77 -21.15 16.28
N ARG A 53 11.81 -21.47 15.51
CA ARG A 53 12.50 -20.56 14.58
C ARG A 53 12.12 -20.84 13.13
N LEU A 54 12.05 -22.12 12.77
CA LEU A 54 11.68 -22.53 11.42
C LEU A 54 10.26 -22.08 11.08
N VAL A 55 9.31 -22.18 12.01
CA VAL A 55 7.92 -21.77 11.78
C VAL A 55 7.82 -20.27 11.43
N PRO A 56 8.35 -19.32 12.22
CA PRO A 56 8.44 -17.91 11.86
C PRO A 56 9.10 -17.64 10.50
N ILE A 57 10.22 -18.30 10.20
CA ILE A 57 10.95 -18.12 8.94
C ILE A 57 10.05 -18.54 7.77
N LEU A 58 9.40 -19.70 7.86
CA LEU A 58 8.49 -20.19 6.83
C LEU A 58 7.30 -19.23 6.62
N LEU A 59 6.67 -18.77 7.70
CA LEU A 59 5.58 -17.80 7.62
C LEU A 59 6.02 -16.49 6.94
N CYS A 60 7.22 -16.00 7.26
CA CYS A 60 7.80 -14.81 6.63
C CYS A 60 8.15 -15.04 5.15
N CYS A 61 8.63 -16.21 4.76
CA CYS A 61 8.82 -16.56 3.35
C CYS A 61 7.47 -16.53 2.59
N PHE A 62 6.41 -17.11 3.16
CA PHE A 62 5.06 -17.02 2.57
C PHE A 62 4.54 -15.59 2.47
N LEU A 63 4.88 -14.74 3.45
CA LEU A 63 4.49 -13.34 3.46
C LEU A 63 5.19 -12.52 2.36
N ILE A 64 6.47 -12.80 2.07
CA ILE A 64 7.19 -12.16 0.95
C ILE A 64 6.53 -12.50 -0.39
N LEU A 65 6.07 -13.73 -0.53
CA LEU A 65 5.39 -14.23 -1.73
C LEU A 65 3.94 -13.74 -1.86
N LYS A 66 3.48 -12.79 -1.04
CA LYS A 66 2.11 -12.24 -1.07
C LYS A 66 1.65 -11.76 -2.46
N ASN A 67 2.56 -11.31 -3.33
CA ASN A 67 2.22 -10.83 -4.67
C ASN A 67 1.78 -11.97 -5.60
N TYR A 68 2.20 -13.20 -5.31
CA TYR A 68 1.84 -14.41 -6.05
C TYR A 68 0.62 -15.13 -5.45
N TRP A 69 -0.02 -14.57 -4.42
CA TRP A 69 -1.19 -15.19 -3.81
C TRP A 69 -2.42 -15.12 -4.75
N PRO A 70 -3.28 -16.15 -4.74
CA PRO A 70 -4.54 -16.13 -5.48
C PRO A 70 -5.42 -14.93 -5.10
N GLU A 71 -6.13 -14.34 -6.06
CA GLU A 71 -7.00 -13.16 -5.84
C GLU A 71 -7.96 -13.33 -4.67
N LYS A 72 -8.56 -14.52 -4.51
CA LYS A 72 -9.48 -14.83 -3.41
C LYS A 72 -8.81 -14.78 -2.03
N SER A 73 -7.52 -15.08 -1.96
CA SER A 73 -6.74 -15.14 -0.70
C SER A 73 -6.14 -13.79 -0.32
N LYS A 74 -6.06 -12.83 -1.25
CA LYS A 74 -5.47 -11.51 -0.99
C LYS A 74 -6.19 -10.76 0.13
N LYS A 75 -7.52 -10.95 0.28
CA LYS A 75 -8.30 -10.39 1.39
C LYS A 75 -7.80 -10.81 2.77
N PHE A 76 -7.15 -11.96 2.90
CA PHE A 76 -6.64 -12.49 4.17
C PHE A 76 -5.19 -12.12 4.47
N ILE A 77 -4.48 -11.46 3.55
CA ILE A 77 -3.08 -11.04 3.76
C ILE A 77 -2.92 -10.19 5.04
N PRO A 78 -3.78 -9.20 5.34
CA PRO A 78 -3.66 -8.43 6.58
C PRO A 78 -3.79 -9.29 7.84
N LEU A 79 -4.69 -10.27 7.84
CA LEU A 79 -4.88 -11.19 8.96
C LEU A 79 -3.66 -12.12 9.12
N PHE A 80 -3.18 -12.67 8.01
CA PHE A 80 -1.99 -13.52 7.98
C PHE A 80 -0.75 -12.76 8.48
N TRP A 81 -0.65 -11.47 8.19
CA TRP A 81 0.41 -10.60 8.71
C TRP A 81 0.38 -10.49 10.23
N TYR A 82 -0.76 -10.17 10.84
CA TYR A 82 -0.85 -10.11 12.31
C TYR A 82 -0.55 -11.46 12.95
N LEU A 83 -1.00 -12.56 12.35
CA LEU A 83 -0.67 -13.91 12.79
C LEU A 83 0.83 -14.18 12.72
N THR A 84 1.47 -13.79 11.61
CA THR A 84 2.92 -13.93 11.43
C THR A 84 3.68 -13.11 12.46
N VAL A 85 3.31 -11.85 12.70
CA VAL A 85 3.96 -11.02 13.73
C VAL A 85 3.79 -11.63 15.13
N THR A 86 2.59 -12.13 15.44
CA THR A 86 2.28 -12.75 16.75
C THR A 86 3.13 -13.98 17.01
N ILE A 87 3.22 -14.88 16.01
CA ILE A 87 4.01 -16.10 16.11
C ILE A 87 5.51 -15.74 16.13
N SER A 88 5.95 -14.83 15.27
CA SER A 88 7.36 -14.54 15.06
C SER A 88 8.01 -13.70 16.14
N ILE A 89 7.29 -13.01 17.03
CA ILE A 89 7.93 -12.25 18.12
C ILE A 89 7.30 -12.57 19.48
N PRO A 90 6.08 -12.12 19.83
CA PRO A 90 5.51 -12.34 21.17
C PRO A 90 5.48 -13.81 21.61
N PHE A 91 5.00 -14.71 20.74
CA PHE A 91 4.90 -16.14 21.04
C PHE A 91 6.28 -16.76 21.31
N VAL A 92 7.22 -16.62 20.37
CA VAL A 92 8.56 -17.21 20.50
C VAL A 92 9.29 -16.64 21.72
N ALA A 93 9.19 -15.33 21.94
CA ALA A 93 9.85 -14.67 23.07
C ALA A 93 9.31 -15.19 24.41
N VAL A 94 7.98 -15.30 24.57
CA VAL A 94 7.38 -15.85 25.80
C VAL A 94 7.73 -17.31 25.99
N PHE A 95 7.60 -18.13 24.94
CA PHE A 95 7.91 -19.55 25.02
C PHE A 95 9.38 -19.81 25.43
N GLN A 96 10.33 -19.10 24.81
CA GLN A 96 11.74 -19.25 25.10
C GLN A 96 12.12 -18.69 26.48
N LEU A 97 11.50 -17.59 26.91
CA LEU A 97 11.65 -17.05 28.27
C LEU A 97 11.24 -18.09 29.33
N LEU A 98 10.09 -18.73 29.14
CA LEU A 98 9.60 -19.76 30.06
C LEU A 98 10.50 -21.00 30.07
N LYS A 99 10.94 -21.47 28.89
CA LYS A 99 11.79 -22.66 28.79
C LYS A 99 13.19 -22.48 29.38
N ASN A 100 13.67 -21.25 29.40
CA ASN A 100 14.98 -20.90 29.95
C ASN A 100 14.86 -20.30 31.36
N ASN A 101 13.80 -20.63 32.10
CA ASN A 101 13.60 -20.25 33.50
C ASN A 101 13.75 -18.75 33.75
N PHE A 102 13.27 -17.93 32.82
CA PHE A 102 13.44 -16.48 32.84
C PHE A 102 14.92 -16.10 32.91
N SER A 103 15.78 -16.57 32.00
CA SER A 103 17.16 -16.09 31.95
C SER A 103 17.22 -14.60 31.56
N ILE A 104 18.30 -13.90 31.94
CA ILE A 104 18.47 -12.47 31.65
C ILE A 104 18.51 -12.23 30.13
N GLU A 105 19.18 -13.10 29.39
CA GLU A 105 19.32 -13.05 27.94
C GLU A 105 17.95 -13.08 27.25
N TRP A 106 17.07 -14.00 27.69
CA TRP A 106 15.71 -14.11 27.14
C TRP A 106 14.79 -13.00 27.61
N LEU A 107 14.98 -12.47 28.82
CA LEU A 107 14.26 -11.29 29.29
C LEU A 107 14.59 -10.07 28.42
N VAL A 108 15.87 -9.86 28.10
CA VAL A 108 16.31 -8.79 27.18
C VAL A 108 15.76 -9.02 25.78
N ASN A 109 15.82 -10.25 25.26
CA ASN A 109 15.26 -10.60 23.95
C ASN A 109 13.76 -10.30 23.86
N PHE A 110 13.00 -10.70 24.89
CA PHE A 110 11.57 -10.39 25.02
C PHE A 110 11.32 -8.87 24.97
N ASN A 111 12.08 -8.09 25.74
CA ASN A 111 11.91 -6.63 25.76
C ASN A 111 12.19 -5.99 24.40
N ILE A 112 13.30 -6.34 23.74
CA ILE A 112 13.64 -5.82 22.42
C ILE A 112 12.57 -6.22 21.39
N GLY A 113 12.11 -7.48 21.44
CA GLY A 113 11.02 -7.97 20.59
C GLY A 113 9.75 -7.15 20.77
N MET A 114 9.31 -6.92 22.01
CA MET A 114 8.12 -6.13 22.30
C MET A 114 8.25 -4.68 21.83
N ILE A 115 9.43 -4.07 21.98
CA ILE A 115 9.71 -2.74 21.43
C ILE A 115 9.54 -2.73 19.90
N ILE A 116 10.09 -3.72 19.19
CA ILE A 116 9.94 -3.83 17.73
C ILE A 116 8.45 -3.92 17.34
N VAL A 117 7.65 -4.70 18.08
CA VAL A 117 6.20 -4.80 17.82
C VAL A 117 5.48 -3.47 18.08
N ILE A 118 5.89 -2.69 19.09
CA ILE A 118 5.36 -1.34 19.34
C ILE A 118 5.62 -0.41 18.15
N PHE A 119 6.82 -0.45 17.57
CA PHE A 119 7.15 0.36 16.40
C PHE A 119 6.33 -0.06 15.16
N LEU A 120 6.17 -1.37 14.99
CA LEU A 120 5.53 -1.96 13.82
C LEU A 120 4.01 -1.74 13.82
N LEU A 121 3.36 -1.91 14.97
CA LEU A 121 1.90 -1.94 15.08
C LEU A 121 1.33 -0.61 15.62
N ASP A 122 0.01 -0.46 15.60
CA ASP A 122 -0.70 0.57 16.36
C ASP A 122 -1.03 0.06 17.77
N TRP A 123 -1.43 0.95 18.69
CA TRP A 123 -1.61 0.58 20.10
C TRP A 123 -2.58 -0.58 20.34
N LEU A 124 -3.73 -0.60 19.66
CA LEU A 124 -4.72 -1.63 19.89
C LEU A 124 -4.27 -2.95 19.26
N SER A 125 -3.68 -2.90 18.06
CA SER A 125 -3.14 -4.11 17.43
C SER A 125 -1.97 -4.67 18.25
N PHE A 126 -1.12 -3.82 18.81
CA PHE A 126 -0.05 -4.21 19.73
C PHE A 126 -0.60 -4.95 20.95
N LEU A 127 -1.60 -4.38 21.64
CA LEU A 127 -2.20 -5.02 22.81
C LEU A 127 -2.79 -6.40 22.48
N ILE A 128 -3.52 -6.49 21.37
CA ILE A 128 -4.12 -7.75 20.91
C ILE A 128 -3.03 -8.79 20.58
N VAL A 129 -2.04 -8.40 19.78
CA VAL A 129 -0.94 -9.28 19.36
C VAL A 129 -0.08 -9.73 20.55
N ALA A 130 0.23 -8.83 21.47
CA ALA A 130 0.96 -9.12 22.70
C ALA A 130 0.19 -10.12 23.58
N PHE A 131 -1.10 -9.89 23.79
CA PHE A 131 -1.95 -10.74 24.62
C PHE A 131 -2.13 -12.14 24.02
N ILE A 132 -2.42 -12.22 22.72
CA ILE A 132 -2.53 -13.51 22.02
C ILE A 132 -1.21 -14.27 22.07
N GLY A 133 -0.09 -13.59 21.82
CA GLY A 133 1.25 -14.18 21.87
C GLY A 133 1.61 -14.73 23.25
N LEU A 134 1.28 -14.00 24.31
CA LEU A 134 1.48 -14.42 25.70
C LEU A 134 0.68 -15.69 26.00
N ILE A 135 -0.62 -15.70 25.65
CA ILE A 135 -1.48 -16.88 25.87
C ILE A 135 -0.95 -18.09 25.09
N LEU A 136 -0.63 -17.91 23.81
CA LEU A 136 -0.10 -18.98 22.96
C LEU A 136 1.22 -19.53 23.50
N GLY A 137 2.13 -18.66 23.96
CA GLY A 137 3.42 -19.05 24.52
C GLY A 137 3.26 -19.93 25.76
N ILE A 138 2.39 -19.52 26.68
CA ILE A 138 2.08 -20.28 27.91
C ILE A 138 1.42 -21.63 27.58
N ILE A 139 0.44 -21.65 26.68
CA ILE A 139 -0.28 -22.89 26.30
C ILE A 139 0.70 -23.91 25.70
N ILE A 140 1.53 -23.49 24.74
CA ILE A 140 2.48 -24.40 24.09
C ILE A 140 3.58 -24.85 25.06
N PHE A 141 4.00 -23.99 25.99
CA PHE A 141 4.96 -24.35 27.04
C PHE A 141 4.49 -25.55 27.87
N TYR A 142 3.26 -25.49 28.40
CA TYR A 142 2.65 -26.58 29.15
C TYR A 142 2.36 -27.81 28.26
N SER A 143 1.90 -27.58 27.02
CA SER A 143 1.64 -28.68 26.07
C SER A 143 2.90 -29.47 25.72
N THR A 144 4.08 -28.88 25.84
CA THR A 144 5.36 -29.55 25.60
C THR A 144 5.82 -30.38 26.82
N GLY A 145 5.00 -30.46 27.88
CA GLY A 145 5.32 -31.19 29.11
C GLY A 145 6.31 -30.46 30.02
N ASN A 146 6.60 -29.19 29.75
CA ASN A 146 7.44 -28.39 30.65
C ASN A 146 6.62 -27.98 31.87
N HIS A 147 7.29 -27.99 33.02
CA HIS A 147 6.74 -27.44 34.25
C HIS A 147 7.53 -26.21 34.66
N PHE A 148 6.86 -25.31 35.36
CA PHE A 148 7.51 -24.14 35.92
C PHE A 148 8.55 -24.59 36.93
N SER A 149 9.82 -24.26 36.68
CA SER A 149 10.86 -24.40 37.70
C SER A 149 10.58 -23.42 38.85
N PRO A 150 11.13 -23.63 40.05
CA PRO A 150 11.15 -22.59 41.07
C PRO A 150 11.68 -21.32 40.43
N LEU A 151 10.92 -20.25 40.57
CA LEU A 151 11.24 -18.97 39.98
C LEU A 151 12.54 -18.41 40.59
N PRO A 152 13.30 -17.61 39.85
CA PRO A 152 14.59 -17.08 40.31
C PRO A 152 14.44 -16.12 41.51
N ASP A 153 15.54 -15.72 42.13
CA ASP A 153 15.57 -14.85 43.32
C ASP A 153 14.72 -13.56 43.21
N HIS A 154 14.38 -12.94 44.34
CA HIS A 154 13.56 -11.72 44.42
C HIS A 154 14.02 -10.58 43.49
N HIS A 155 15.33 -10.45 43.24
CA HIS A 155 15.89 -9.46 42.30
C HIS A 155 15.44 -9.67 40.85
N PHE A 156 15.13 -10.90 40.46
CA PHE A 156 14.72 -11.24 39.11
C PHE A 156 13.29 -10.80 38.80
N TYR A 157 12.40 -10.94 39.78
CA TYR A 157 11.03 -10.49 39.66
C TYR A 157 10.95 -8.97 39.58
N SER A 158 11.69 -8.25 40.42
CA SER A 158 11.69 -6.79 40.39
C SER A 158 12.18 -6.26 39.04
N LEU A 159 13.21 -6.88 38.46
CA LEU A 159 13.68 -6.56 37.10
C LEU A 159 12.60 -6.84 36.04
N SER A 160 11.92 -8.00 36.12
CA SER A 160 10.86 -8.36 35.18
C SER A 160 9.66 -7.40 35.26
N PHE A 161 9.24 -7.03 36.46
CA PHE A 161 8.16 -6.05 36.65
C PHE A 161 8.57 -4.65 36.14
N PHE A 162 9.80 -4.21 36.40
CA PHE A 162 10.31 -2.95 35.90
C PHE A 162 10.34 -2.89 34.36
N MET A 163 10.79 -3.99 33.73
CA MET A 163 10.80 -4.13 32.27
C MET A 163 9.39 -4.10 31.67
N LEU A 164 8.44 -4.83 32.26
CA LEU A 164 7.04 -4.82 31.81
C LEU A 164 6.40 -3.43 31.95
N PHE A 165 6.71 -2.72 33.04
CA PHE A 165 6.30 -1.34 33.23
C PHE A 165 6.87 -0.45 32.12
N TYR A 166 8.16 -0.56 31.81
CA TYR A 166 8.77 0.23 30.72
C TYR A 166 8.14 -0.06 29.35
N ILE A 167 7.90 -1.35 29.00
CA ILE A 167 7.20 -1.73 27.75
C ILE A 167 5.81 -1.08 27.69
N PHE A 168 5.06 -1.09 28.79
CA PHE A 168 3.73 -0.49 28.84
C PHE A 168 3.78 1.01 28.57
N PHE A 169 4.68 1.74 29.25
CA PHE A 169 4.83 3.19 29.06
C PHE A 169 5.34 3.55 27.66
N CYS A 170 6.35 2.83 27.15
CA CYS A 170 6.83 2.99 25.77
C CYS A 170 5.70 2.75 24.76
N GLY A 171 4.91 1.69 24.97
CA GLY A 171 3.76 1.37 24.13
C GLY A 171 2.73 2.50 24.08
N VAL A 172 2.38 3.08 25.23
CA VAL A 172 1.42 4.19 25.31
C VAL A 172 1.96 5.46 24.67
N ILE A 173 3.18 5.87 25.01
CA ILE A 173 3.80 7.11 24.52
C ILE A 173 4.01 7.04 23.01
N PHE A 174 4.65 5.98 22.53
CA PHE A 174 5.01 5.87 21.12
C PHE A 174 3.79 5.76 20.22
N ASN A 175 2.79 4.97 20.63
CA ASN A 175 1.59 4.83 19.81
C ASN A 175 0.71 6.08 19.81
N ARG A 176 0.63 6.85 20.90
CA ARG A 176 -0.07 8.14 20.88
C ARG A 176 0.57 9.10 19.88
N ASN A 177 1.91 9.18 19.87
CA ASN A 177 2.63 10.03 18.94
C ASN A 177 2.41 9.59 17.48
N LYS A 178 2.42 8.28 17.22
CA LYS A 178 2.14 7.71 15.88
C LYS A 178 0.71 8.04 15.41
N GLU A 179 -0.28 7.95 16.29
CA GLU A 179 -1.68 8.26 15.94
C GLU A 179 -1.87 9.75 15.61
N VAL A 180 -1.27 10.64 16.40
CA VAL A 180 -1.30 12.09 16.14
C VAL A 180 -0.65 12.40 14.79
N TYR A 181 0.53 11.84 14.51
CA TYR A 181 1.22 12.05 13.24
C TYR A 181 0.40 11.61 12.02
N MET A 182 -0.26 10.44 12.11
CA MET A 182 -1.12 9.94 11.04
C MET A 182 -2.33 10.86 10.78
N SER A 183 -2.94 11.39 11.84
CA SER A 183 -4.06 12.33 11.69
C SER A 183 -3.66 13.65 11.04
N TYR A 184 -2.42 14.10 11.28
CA TYR A 184 -1.85 15.30 10.68
C TYR A 184 -1.58 15.11 9.19
N MET A 185 -0.94 14.00 8.81
CA MET A 185 -0.65 13.68 7.41
C MET A 185 -1.94 13.49 6.58
N GLN A 186 -2.99 12.93 7.19
CA GLN A 186 -4.30 12.81 6.55
C GLN A 186 -4.85 14.20 6.16
N ARG A 187 -4.83 15.17 7.09
CA ARG A 187 -5.32 16.53 6.83
C ARG A 187 -4.55 17.24 5.71
N ILE A 188 -3.22 17.10 5.69
CA ILE A 188 -2.38 17.67 4.62
C ILE A 188 -2.76 17.05 3.27
N LYS A 189 -2.96 15.74 3.22
CA LYS A 189 -3.32 15.05 1.98
C LYS A 189 -4.69 15.51 1.48
N ASP A 190 -5.65 15.68 2.39
CA ASP A 190 -7.00 16.12 2.04
C ASP A 190 -6.98 17.59 1.53
N ASP A 191 -6.23 18.48 2.17
CA ASP A 191 -6.05 19.86 1.72
C ASP A 191 -5.36 19.94 0.35
N LEU A 192 -4.28 19.16 0.16
CA LEU A 192 -3.59 19.08 -1.13
C LEU A 192 -4.50 18.55 -2.24
N ASN A 193 -5.29 17.51 -1.95
CA ASN A 193 -6.26 16.97 -2.91
C ASN A 193 -7.32 18.01 -3.27
N MET A 194 -7.86 18.75 -2.30
CA MET A 194 -8.85 19.79 -2.56
C MET A 194 -8.28 20.92 -3.43
N ASN A 195 -7.05 21.35 -3.14
CA ASN A 195 -6.35 22.35 -3.96
C ASN A 195 -6.09 21.86 -5.38
N LEU A 196 -5.68 20.59 -5.54
CA LEU A 196 -5.50 19.96 -6.85
C LEU A 196 -6.82 19.86 -7.61
N GLU A 197 -7.91 19.45 -6.97
CA GLU A 197 -9.24 19.37 -7.59
C GLU A 197 -9.71 20.74 -8.09
N ASN A 198 -9.50 21.80 -7.30
CA ASN A 198 -9.82 23.17 -7.72
C ASN A 198 -9.00 23.61 -8.93
N LEU A 199 -7.68 23.38 -8.90
CA LEU A 199 -6.80 23.74 -10.01
C LEU A 199 -7.13 22.96 -11.30
N VAL A 200 -7.40 21.66 -11.18
CA VAL A 200 -7.84 20.82 -12.30
C VAL A 200 -9.15 21.36 -12.87
N LYS A 201 -10.10 21.74 -12.02
CA LYS A 201 -11.38 22.31 -12.45
C LYS A 201 -11.20 23.64 -13.19
N GLU A 202 -10.39 24.55 -12.66
CA GLU A 202 -10.08 25.84 -13.32
C GLU A 202 -9.45 25.63 -14.69
N ARG A 203 -8.42 24.77 -14.79
CA ARG A 203 -7.76 24.45 -16.05
C ARG A 203 -8.69 23.76 -17.04
N THR A 204 -9.59 22.91 -16.56
CA THR A 204 -10.59 22.25 -17.42
C THR A 204 -11.57 23.27 -18.01
N ILE A 205 -12.01 24.25 -17.22
CA ILE A 205 -12.89 25.33 -17.69
C ILE A 205 -12.14 26.21 -18.72
N GLU A 206 -10.90 26.60 -18.44
CA GLU A 206 -10.07 27.39 -19.36
C GLU A 206 -9.85 26.68 -20.70
N LEU A 207 -9.51 25.39 -20.67
CA LEU A 207 -9.33 24.57 -21.87
C LEU A 207 -10.62 24.43 -22.67
N GLN A 208 -11.76 24.22 -21.99
CA GLN A 208 -13.05 24.10 -22.64
C GLN A 208 -13.42 25.42 -23.36
N LYS A 209 -13.19 26.57 -22.71
CA LYS A 209 -13.41 27.88 -23.33
C LYS A 209 -12.53 28.11 -24.56
N ASN A 210 -11.23 27.83 -24.45
CA ASN A 210 -10.30 27.97 -25.58
C ASN A 210 -10.67 27.05 -26.74
N LYS A 211 -11.18 25.84 -26.44
CA LYS A 211 -11.68 24.91 -27.45
C LYS A 211 -12.91 25.48 -28.17
N GLU A 212 -13.88 26.02 -27.44
CA GLU A 212 -15.07 26.66 -28.03
C GLU A 212 -14.69 27.85 -28.92
N GLU A 213 -13.78 28.72 -28.48
CA GLU A 213 -13.26 29.83 -29.29
C GLU A 213 -12.57 29.33 -30.57
N LEU A 214 -11.78 28.26 -30.49
CA LEU A 214 -11.11 27.66 -31.65
C LEU A 214 -12.12 27.05 -32.62
N GLU A 215 -13.14 26.35 -32.12
CA GLU A 215 -14.22 25.77 -32.93
C GLU A 215 -15.03 26.86 -33.66
N HIS A 216 -15.35 27.96 -32.98
CA HIS A 216 -16.02 29.11 -33.59
C HIS A 216 -15.15 29.74 -34.70
N ALA A 217 -13.86 29.97 -34.45
CA ALA A 217 -12.94 30.51 -35.44
C ALA A 217 -12.78 29.58 -36.66
N LEU A 218 -12.72 28.27 -36.41
CA LEU A 218 -12.59 27.25 -37.46
C LEU A 218 -13.88 27.17 -38.31
N SER A 219 -15.05 27.26 -37.67
CA SER A 219 -16.34 27.34 -38.37
C SER A 219 -16.43 28.59 -39.24
N ALA A 220 -16.12 29.77 -38.71
CA ALA A 220 -16.13 31.03 -39.47
C ALA A 220 -15.15 31.00 -40.65
N LYS A 221 -13.95 30.42 -40.46
CA LYS A 221 -12.99 30.19 -41.54
C LYS A 221 -13.56 29.28 -42.62
N ASN A 222 -14.19 28.17 -42.24
CA ASN A 222 -14.79 27.23 -43.21
C ASN A 222 -15.94 27.89 -43.99
N GLU A 223 -16.79 28.65 -43.32
CA GLU A 223 -17.87 29.41 -43.96
C GLU A 223 -17.32 30.44 -44.96
N PHE A 224 -16.31 31.22 -44.55
CA PHE A 224 -15.63 32.16 -45.44
C PHE A 224 -15.06 31.47 -46.67
N LEU A 225 -14.34 30.35 -46.50
CA LEU A 225 -13.77 29.59 -47.62
C LEU A 225 -14.83 29.02 -48.56
N ASN A 226 -15.96 28.54 -48.03
CA ASN A 226 -17.08 28.08 -48.84
C ASN A 226 -17.74 29.21 -49.63
N ASN A 227 -17.99 30.36 -48.98
CA ASN A 227 -18.57 31.53 -49.62
C ASN A 227 -17.65 32.05 -50.74
N MET A 228 -16.35 32.20 -50.46
CA MET A 228 -15.35 32.55 -51.47
C MET A 228 -15.33 31.55 -52.63
N SER A 229 -15.45 30.25 -52.35
CA SER A 229 -15.50 29.22 -53.40
C SER A 229 -16.73 29.38 -54.31
N HIS A 230 -17.89 29.72 -53.75
CA HIS A 230 -19.12 29.99 -54.49
C HIS A 230 -19.04 31.29 -55.32
N GLU A 231 -18.49 32.36 -54.73
CA GLU A 231 -18.33 33.64 -55.41
C GLU A 231 -17.27 33.61 -56.51
N ILE A 232 -16.24 32.78 -56.41
CA ILE A 232 -15.25 32.58 -57.49
C ILE A 232 -15.83 31.71 -58.61
N ARG A 233 -16.64 30.69 -58.27
CA ARG A 233 -17.24 29.78 -59.28
C ARG A 233 -18.14 30.52 -60.25
N THR A 234 -18.90 31.52 -59.79
CA THR A 234 -19.87 32.27 -60.60
C THR A 234 -19.23 33.05 -61.78
N PRO A 235 -18.25 33.95 -61.56
CA PRO A 235 -17.57 34.65 -62.65
C PRO A 235 -16.75 33.70 -63.52
N VAL A 236 -16.11 32.67 -62.95
CA VAL A 236 -15.40 31.65 -63.75
C VAL A 236 -16.34 30.94 -64.72
N THR A 237 -17.54 30.57 -64.26
CA THR A 237 -18.58 29.97 -65.11
C THR A 237 -19.06 30.97 -66.18
N GLY A 238 -19.20 32.25 -65.82
CA GLY A 238 -19.52 33.33 -66.77
C GLY A 238 -18.44 33.52 -67.85
N PHE A 239 -17.16 33.56 -67.48
CA PHE A 239 -16.05 33.64 -68.42
C PHE A 239 -15.99 32.43 -69.37
N LEU A 240 -16.21 31.22 -68.84
CA LEU A 240 -16.31 30.02 -69.66
C LEU A 240 -17.45 30.11 -70.66
N GLY A 241 -18.65 30.51 -70.23
CA GLY A 241 -19.80 30.67 -71.12
C GLY A 241 -19.58 31.71 -72.23
N ILE A 242 -18.93 32.84 -71.93
CA ILE A 242 -18.55 33.84 -72.94
C ILE A 242 -17.52 33.26 -73.91
N SER A 243 -16.49 32.56 -73.41
CA SER A 243 -15.44 31.97 -74.25
C SER A 243 -16.02 30.90 -75.17
N GLU A 244 -16.87 30.00 -74.65
CA GLU A 244 -17.60 29.00 -75.42
C GLU A 244 -18.55 29.63 -76.45
N GLY A 245 -19.22 30.72 -76.10
CA GLY A 245 -20.09 31.49 -77.01
C GLY A 245 -19.30 32.11 -78.16
N LEU A 246 -18.15 32.73 -77.88
CA LEU A 246 -17.26 33.29 -78.91
C LEU A 246 -16.67 32.21 -79.82
N VAL A 247 -16.28 31.06 -79.24
CA VAL A 247 -15.83 29.89 -80.02
C VAL A 247 -16.96 29.37 -80.90
N SER A 248 -18.18 29.24 -80.36
CA SER A 248 -19.36 28.79 -81.10
C SER A 248 -19.76 29.76 -82.22
N GLN A 249 -19.72 31.07 -81.99
CA GLN A 249 -19.93 32.08 -83.03
C GLN A 249 -18.89 31.98 -84.14
N ARG A 250 -17.63 31.73 -83.79
CA ARG A 250 -16.56 31.52 -84.79
C ARG A 250 -16.82 30.28 -85.64
N ILE A 251 -17.29 29.18 -85.03
CA ILE A 251 -17.66 27.95 -85.74
C ILE A 251 -18.88 28.18 -86.65
N LEU A 252 -19.92 28.85 -86.14
CA LEU A 252 -21.13 29.18 -86.91
C LEU A 252 -20.85 30.12 -88.08
N ARG A 253 -20.01 31.16 -87.88
CA ARG A 253 -19.57 32.07 -88.95
C ARG A 253 -18.78 31.32 -90.04
N ASN A 254 -17.90 30.39 -89.66
CA ASN A 254 -17.18 29.56 -90.63
C ASN A 254 -18.11 28.57 -91.37
N SER A 255 -19.17 28.07 -90.72
CA SER A 255 -20.15 27.20 -91.38
C SER A 255 -21.04 27.92 -92.40
N ASN A 256 -21.42 29.18 -92.13
CA ASN A 256 -22.21 30.00 -93.06
C ASN A 256 -21.41 30.53 -94.24
N MET A 257 -20.09 30.69 -94.10
CA MET A 257 -19.18 30.97 -95.22
C MET A 257 -19.01 29.78 -96.18
N CYS A 258 -19.47 28.58 -95.81
CA CYS A 258 -19.35 27.36 -96.61
C CYS A 258 -20.67 27.01 -97.35
N LYS A 259 -21.70 27.86 -97.25
CA LYS A 259 -23.01 27.70 -97.91
C LYS A 259 -23.29 28.75 -99.01
N ILE A 260 -22.28 29.50 -99.43
CA ILE A 260 -22.30 30.37 -100.61
C ILE A 260 -21.33 29.77 -101.62
#